data_AF-A0A291GZ66-F1
#
_entry.id   AF-A0A291GZ66-F1
#
_cell.length_a   1.000
_cell.length_b   1.000
_cell.length_c   1.000
_cell.angle_alpha   90.00
_cell.angle_beta   90.00
_cell.angle_gamma   90.00
#
_symmetry.space_group_name_H-M   'P 1'
#
loop_
_entity.id
_entity.type
_entity.pdbx_description
1 polymer ?
#
loop_
_entity_poly.entity_id
_entity_poly.type
_entity_poly.pdbx_seq_one_letter_code
_entity_poly.pdbx_strand_id
1 'polypeptide(L)'
;MSRGRTPHPPRHPLVHSVVTPVTPATAPDAQDEVSMTTIAPDRRTFLRAVGVSAAAGLGTLAITPRASAAGEKVLPTTYREQPNFFYCGPTAVSIALSAKVTPPGLDTLAAELGTTDNGTNFGAVSPVLTNRLTGATYRDQWMGGTSASPADADLLWQRAVANVDTGFATVCNWWVVAGEYPNWGGNTSDIFHFVTIDGYNADERSLRIADPAGSTLSSTLPSHHWLSVQQVATYCAGRGYFW
;
A
#
# COMPACT_ATOMS: atom_id res chain seq x y z
N MET A 1 23.03 -56.19 -17.05
CA MET A 1 23.48 -54.86 -17.47
C MET A 1 22.46 -54.30 -18.46
N SER A 2 21.54 -53.45 -18.01
CA SER A 2 20.53 -52.79 -18.86
C SER A 2 20.62 -51.30 -18.59
N ARG A 3 20.95 -50.50 -19.61
CA ARG A 3 21.14 -49.05 -19.50
C ARG A 3 19.78 -48.36 -19.67
N GLY A 4 19.28 -47.75 -18.61
CA GLY A 4 18.09 -46.90 -18.63
C GLY A 4 18.38 -45.58 -19.36
N ARG A 5 17.52 -45.23 -20.32
CA ARG A 5 17.56 -43.98 -21.08
C ARG A 5 16.72 -42.94 -20.32
N THR A 6 17.34 -41.86 -19.86
CA THR A 6 16.66 -40.71 -19.24
C THR A 6 15.83 -39.94 -20.28
N PRO A 7 14.60 -39.47 -19.94
CA PRO A 7 13.83 -38.61 -20.83
C PRO A 7 14.34 -37.16 -20.77
N HIS A 8 14.41 -36.53 -21.94
CA HIS A 8 14.78 -35.12 -22.12
C HIS A 8 13.52 -34.24 -21.99
N PRO A 9 13.56 -33.08 -21.31
CA PRO A 9 12.41 -32.20 -21.21
C PRO A 9 12.11 -31.48 -22.55
N PRO A 10 10.83 -31.12 -22.82
CA PRO A 10 10.46 -30.42 -24.04
C PRO A 10 10.99 -28.98 -24.04
N ARG A 11 11.59 -28.58 -25.17
CA ARG A 11 12.03 -27.20 -25.42
C ARG A 11 10.81 -26.35 -25.76
N HIS A 12 10.49 -25.36 -24.92
CA HIS A 12 9.55 -24.29 -25.27
C HIS A 12 10.21 -23.29 -26.23
N PRO A 13 9.51 -22.80 -27.27
CA PRO A 13 10.05 -21.79 -28.16
C PRO A 13 10.08 -20.41 -27.49
N LEU A 14 11.23 -19.74 -27.60
CA LEU A 14 11.44 -18.34 -27.26
C LEU A 14 10.63 -17.45 -28.20
N VAL A 15 9.56 -16.83 -27.69
CA VAL A 15 8.86 -15.74 -28.38
C VAL A 15 9.70 -14.46 -28.21
N HIS A 16 10.34 -14.03 -29.30
CA HIS A 16 10.94 -12.70 -29.41
C HIS A 16 9.82 -11.67 -29.56
N SER A 17 9.57 -10.87 -28.53
CA SER A 17 8.74 -9.67 -28.65
C SER A 17 9.49 -8.61 -29.45
N VAL A 18 9.01 -8.33 -30.66
CA VAL A 18 9.44 -7.20 -31.48
C VAL A 18 8.82 -5.94 -30.91
N VAL A 19 9.64 -5.06 -30.35
CA VAL A 19 9.25 -3.69 -29.99
C VAL A 19 9.43 -2.81 -31.23
N THR A 20 8.32 -2.32 -31.80
CA THR A 20 8.36 -1.25 -32.80
C THR A 20 8.43 0.11 -32.10
N PRO A 21 9.28 1.05 -32.56
CA PRO A 21 9.35 2.38 -31.98
C PRO A 21 8.15 3.23 -32.41
N VAL A 22 7.51 3.89 -31.44
CA VAL A 22 6.48 4.92 -31.68
C VAL A 22 7.19 6.27 -31.88
N THR A 23 6.95 6.88 -33.04
CA THR A 23 7.36 8.24 -33.40
C THR A 23 6.54 9.27 -32.62
N PRO A 24 7.13 10.39 -32.13
CA PRO A 24 6.38 11.43 -31.42
C PRO A 24 5.57 12.28 -32.39
N ALA A 25 4.31 12.56 -32.04
CA ALA A 25 3.42 13.45 -32.78
C ALA A 25 3.70 14.92 -32.42
N THR A 26 3.89 15.74 -33.45
CA THR A 26 4.08 17.20 -33.43
C THR A 26 2.78 17.92 -33.07
N ALA A 27 2.85 18.89 -32.16
CA ALA A 27 1.76 19.81 -31.84
C ALA A 27 1.59 20.89 -32.93
N PRO A 28 0.37 21.33 -33.25
CA PRO A 28 0.15 22.59 -33.96
C PRO A 28 -0.18 23.73 -32.99
N ASP A 29 0.49 24.86 -33.22
CA ASP A 29 0.19 26.19 -32.69
C ASP A 29 -0.75 26.96 -33.65
N ALA A 30 -1.37 28.00 -33.10
CA ALA A 30 -1.94 29.20 -33.74
C ALA A 30 -3.46 29.28 -34.09
N GLN A 31 -4.13 30.07 -33.23
CA GLN A 31 -5.01 31.23 -33.49
C GLN A 31 -6.42 31.04 -34.11
N ASP A 32 -7.44 31.50 -33.37
CA ASP A 32 -8.42 32.48 -33.89
C ASP A 32 -9.14 33.24 -32.74
N GLU A 33 -9.17 34.57 -32.84
CA GLU A 33 -9.91 35.51 -31.99
C GLU A 33 -11.41 35.53 -32.35
N VAL A 34 -12.31 35.85 -31.39
CA VAL A 34 -13.32 36.94 -31.49
C VAL A 34 -13.90 37.30 -30.10
N SER A 35 -13.69 38.57 -29.73
CA SER A 35 -14.45 39.52 -28.88
C SER A 35 -15.72 39.11 -28.10
N MET A 36 -15.85 39.58 -26.84
CA MET A 36 -16.88 40.58 -26.45
C MET A 36 -16.71 41.17 -25.02
N THR A 37 -16.51 42.50 -24.98
CA THR A 37 -17.00 43.51 -24.00
C THR A 37 -16.47 43.55 -22.55
N THR A 38 -15.63 44.58 -22.33
CA THR A 38 -15.29 45.19 -21.04
C THR A 38 -16.36 46.19 -20.59
N ILE A 39 -16.79 46.13 -19.33
CA ILE A 39 -17.42 47.26 -18.63
C ILE A 39 -16.59 47.54 -17.37
N ALA A 40 -15.97 48.72 -17.32
CA ALA A 40 -15.37 49.29 -16.13
C ALA A 40 -16.20 50.50 -15.68
N PRO A 41 -16.36 50.75 -14.37
CA PRO A 41 -16.66 52.09 -13.88
C PRO A 41 -15.49 52.69 -13.10
N ASP A 42 -14.96 53.72 -13.76
CA ASP A 42 -14.46 55.03 -13.32
C ASP A 42 -14.10 55.34 -11.85
N ARG A 43 -12.98 56.06 -11.74
CA ARG A 43 -12.38 56.65 -10.54
C ARG A 43 -13.01 58.02 -10.28
N ARG A 44 -13.84 58.15 -9.25
CA ARG A 44 -14.04 59.39 -8.45
C ARG A 44 -15.07 59.14 -7.35
N THR A 45 -14.61 58.93 -6.13
CA THR A 45 -15.16 59.53 -4.89
C THR A 45 -14.23 59.16 -3.74
N PHE A 46 -13.37 60.11 -3.37
CA PHE A 46 -12.68 60.12 -2.09
C PHE A 46 -13.66 60.61 -1.02
N LEU A 47 -13.71 59.94 0.14
CA LEU A 47 -13.79 60.58 1.48
C LEU A 47 -13.61 59.54 2.59
N ARG A 48 -12.40 59.57 3.16
CA ARG A 48 -12.03 59.57 4.60
C ARG A 48 -12.68 58.56 5.58
N ALA A 49 -11.83 57.63 6.00
CA ALA A 49 -11.40 57.36 7.39
C ALA A 49 -12.44 56.93 8.44
N VAL A 50 -12.39 55.64 8.81
CA VAL A 50 -12.32 55.18 10.20
C VAL A 50 -11.31 54.03 10.25
N GLY A 51 -10.27 54.19 11.07
CA GLY A 51 -9.27 53.17 11.28
C GLY A 51 -9.82 51.99 12.06
N VAL A 52 -9.48 50.78 11.62
CA VAL A 52 -9.46 49.59 12.46
C VAL A 52 -8.09 48.96 12.26
N SER A 53 -7.34 48.92 13.35
CA SER A 53 -6.02 48.33 13.44
C SER A 53 -6.01 46.89 12.93
N ALA A 54 -4.99 46.57 12.14
CA ALA A 54 -4.65 45.20 11.79
C ALA A 54 -4.33 44.40 13.07
N ALA A 55 -5.18 43.43 13.40
CA ALA A 55 -4.77 42.27 14.16
C ALA A 55 -4.57 41.14 13.16
N ALA A 56 -3.32 40.92 12.77
CA ALA A 56 -2.90 39.70 12.10
C ALA A 56 -3.11 38.54 13.09
N GLY A 57 -4.31 37.96 13.09
CA GLY A 57 -4.58 36.70 13.74
C GLY A 57 -3.91 35.60 12.91
N LEU A 58 -2.69 35.23 13.29
CA LEU A 58 -2.12 33.93 12.95
C LEU A 58 -3.01 32.88 13.62
N GLY A 59 -4.11 32.54 12.95
CA GLY A 59 -4.90 31.37 13.29
C GLY A 59 -4.05 30.16 12.98
N THR A 60 -3.27 29.71 13.96
CA THR A 60 -2.80 28.33 14.00
C THR A 60 -4.03 27.45 13.87
N LEU A 61 -4.22 26.85 12.69
CA LEU A 61 -5.05 25.66 12.53
C LEU A 61 -4.42 24.62 13.46
N ALA A 62 -4.94 24.53 14.68
CA ALA A 62 -4.62 23.43 15.57
C ALA A 62 -5.08 22.17 14.84
N ILE A 63 -4.11 21.40 14.32
CA ILE A 63 -4.34 20.02 13.94
C ILE A 63 -4.59 19.31 15.28
N THR A 64 -5.84 19.33 15.74
CA THR A 64 -6.26 18.44 16.81
C THR A 64 -5.96 17.03 16.31
N PRO A 65 -5.12 16.24 16.99
CA PRO A 65 -5.04 14.82 16.69
C PRO A 65 -6.48 14.30 16.75
N ARG A 66 -6.91 13.56 15.73
CA ARG A 66 -8.17 12.83 15.81
C ARG A 66 -8.06 12.01 17.08
N ALA A 67 -8.81 12.37 18.11
CA ALA A 67 -9.01 11.48 19.24
C ALA A 67 -9.39 10.15 18.61
N SER A 68 -8.61 9.09 18.87
CA SER A 68 -8.86 7.77 18.31
C SER A 68 -10.37 7.54 18.39
N ALA A 69 -11.01 7.42 17.23
CA ALA A 69 -12.46 7.34 17.19
C ALA A 69 -12.87 6.18 18.11
N ALA A 70 -14.03 6.28 18.77
CA ALA A 70 -14.49 5.24 19.66
C ALA A 70 -14.71 3.94 18.87
N GLY A 71 -13.69 3.09 18.77
CA GLY A 71 -13.67 1.94 17.84
C GLY A 71 -12.39 1.78 17.03
N GLU A 72 -11.45 2.72 17.10
CA GLU A 72 -10.13 2.62 16.49
C GLU A 72 -9.12 1.98 17.44
N LYS A 73 -8.33 1.03 16.91
CA LYS A 73 -7.19 0.45 17.61
C LYS A 73 -6.01 0.29 16.65
N VAL A 74 -4.85 0.76 17.09
CA VAL A 74 -3.60 0.73 16.32
C VAL A 74 -2.49 0.16 17.19
N LEU A 75 -1.70 -0.74 16.63
CA LEU A 75 -0.54 -1.33 17.28
C LEU A 75 0.63 -0.33 17.33
N PRO A 76 1.52 -0.43 18.34
CA PRO A 76 2.71 0.41 18.43
C PRO A 76 3.82 -0.08 17.48
N THR A 77 3.53 -0.16 16.18
CA THR A 77 4.49 -0.55 15.14
C THR A 77 5.47 0.58 14.84
N THR A 78 6.68 0.20 14.45
CA THR A 78 7.69 1.09 13.86
C THR A 78 7.66 0.94 12.35
N TYR A 79 7.25 2.00 11.65
CA TYR A 79 7.25 2.03 10.20
C TYR A 79 8.66 1.95 9.61
N ARG A 80 8.77 1.32 8.45
CA ARG A 80 9.98 1.32 7.65
C ARG A 80 9.66 1.27 6.16
N GLU A 81 10.38 2.06 5.39
CA GLU A 81 10.34 2.02 3.92
C GLU A 81 11.31 0.95 3.37
N GLN A 82 10.90 0.27 2.30
CA GLN A 82 11.72 -0.73 1.64
C GLN A 82 12.86 -0.08 0.83
N PRO A 83 14.07 -0.66 0.84
CA PRO A 83 15.22 -0.08 0.14
C PRO A 83 15.21 -0.26 -1.38
N ASN A 84 14.40 -1.19 -1.90
CA ASN A 84 14.32 -1.54 -3.33
C ASN A 84 13.00 -2.27 -3.64
N PHE A 85 12.73 -2.55 -4.92
CA PHE A 85 11.46 -3.10 -5.41
C PHE A 85 11.11 -4.52 -4.92
N PHE A 86 12.06 -5.32 -4.44
CA PHE A 86 11.83 -6.71 -4.04
C PHE A 86 11.85 -6.94 -2.51
N TYR A 87 12.10 -5.88 -1.73
CA TYR A 87 12.18 -5.93 -0.26
C TYR A 87 10.85 -5.65 0.46
N CYS A 88 9.73 -5.56 -0.25
CA CYS A 88 8.42 -5.37 0.38
C CYS A 88 8.10 -6.45 1.42
N GLY A 89 8.43 -7.72 1.15
CA GLY A 89 8.23 -8.85 2.07
C GLY A 89 9.01 -8.70 3.40
N PRO A 90 10.35 -8.61 3.37
CA PRO A 90 11.16 -8.38 4.58
C PRO A 90 10.76 -7.11 5.35
N THR A 91 10.40 -6.05 4.63
CA THR A 91 10.03 -4.78 5.25
C THR A 91 8.66 -4.87 5.93
N ALA A 92 7.65 -5.49 5.30
CA ALA A 92 6.36 -5.76 5.91
C ALA A 92 6.51 -6.65 7.17
N VAL A 93 7.30 -7.72 7.08
CA VAL A 93 7.58 -8.58 8.25
C VAL A 93 8.29 -7.80 9.36
N SER A 94 9.26 -6.93 9.02
CA SER A 94 9.92 -6.06 10.00
C SER A 94 8.92 -5.14 10.73
N ILE A 95 7.99 -4.51 9.99
CA ILE A 95 6.94 -3.67 10.57
C ILE A 95 6.04 -4.51 11.48
N ALA A 96 5.60 -5.69 11.04
CA ALA A 96 4.74 -6.56 11.84
C ALA A 96 5.40 -7.02 13.15
N LEU A 97 6.67 -7.45 13.09
CA LEU A 97 7.46 -7.85 14.27
C LEU A 97 7.60 -6.70 15.28
N SER A 98 7.76 -5.47 14.78
CA SER A 98 7.96 -4.27 15.61
C SER A 98 6.81 -3.97 16.57
N ALA A 99 5.62 -4.55 16.37
CA ALA A 99 4.51 -4.45 17.31
C ALA A 99 4.83 -5.05 18.70
N LYS A 100 5.79 -6.00 18.79
CA LYS A 100 6.11 -6.70 20.04
C LYS A 100 7.59 -6.82 20.35
N VAL A 101 8.46 -6.80 19.34
CA VAL A 101 9.90 -7.02 19.50
C VAL A 101 10.69 -6.07 18.62
N THR A 102 11.96 -5.83 18.94
CA THR A 102 12.86 -5.16 18.00
C THR A 102 13.15 -6.12 16.83
N PRO A 103 12.78 -5.79 15.57
CA PRO A 103 13.05 -6.65 14.44
C PRO A 103 14.56 -6.71 14.14
N PRO A 104 15.07 -7.82 13.59
CA PRO A 104 16.43 -7.88 13.05
C PRO A 104 16.55 -6.99 11.79
N GLY A 105 17.76 -6.89 11.24
CA GLY A 105 17.99 -6.17 9.98
C GLY A 105 17.23 -6.77 8.79
N LEU A 106 16.93 -5.95 7.77
CA LEU A 106 16.19 -6.44 6.58
C LEU A 106 16.92 -7.54 5.85
N ASP A 107 18.24 -7.51 5.77
CA ASP A 107 19.01 -8.56 5.09
C ASP A 107 18.90 -9.90 5.82
N THR A 108 18.81 -9.87 7.15
CA THR A 108 18.53 -11.06 7.96
C THR A 108 17.13 -11.59 7.66
N LEU A 109 16.12 -10.72 7.64
CA LEU A 109 14.75 -11.13 7.29
C LEU A 109 14.66 -11.62 5.84
N ALA A 110 15.35 -10.98 4.91
CA ALA A 110 15.41 -11.37 3.51
C ALA A 110 16.00 -12.76 3.35
N ALA A 111 17.08 -13.08 4.07
CA ALA A 111 17.66 -14.42 4.07
C ALA A 111 16.68 -15.47 4.66
N GLU A 112 15.99 -15.15 5.75
CA GLU A 112 15.02 -16.05 6.38
C GLU A 112 13.76 -16.28 5.54
N LEU A 113 13.32 -15.25 4.82
CA LEU A 113 12.17 -15.29 3.93
C LEU A 113 12.51 -15.85 2.54
N GLY A 114 13.80 -16.08 2.25
CA GLY A 114 14.26 -16.50 0.92
C GLY A 114 13.99 -15.44 -0.15
N THR A 115 14.03 -14.16 0.20
CA THR A 115 13.83 -13.04 -0.71
C THR A 115 14.95 -13.00 -1.75
N THR A 116 14.56 -12.85 -3.01
CA THR A 116 15.47 -12.67 -4.16
C THR A 116 15.07 -11.42 -4.94
N ASP A 117 15.73 -11.15 -6.06
CA ASP A 117 15.32 -10.08 -6.98
C ASP A 117 13.90 -10.31 -7.57
N ASN A 118 13.37 -11.53 -7.46
CA ASN A 118 11.98 -11.86 -7.81
C ASN A 118 10.98 -11.65 -6.66
N GLY A 119 11.44 -11.10 -5.52
CA GLY A 119 10.63 -10.88 -4.32
C GLY A 119 10.63 -12.07 -3.35
N THR A 120 9.60 -12.10 -2.50
CA THR A 120 9.44 -13.08 -1.40
C THR A 120 8.30 -14.04 -1.72
N ASN A 121 8.51 -15.33 -1.44
CA ASN A 121 7.49 -16.36 -1.66
C ASN A 121 6.41 -16.31 -0.57
N PHE A 122 5.15 -16.57 -0.95
CA PHE A 122 4.00 -16.52 -0.05
C PHE A 122 4.20 -17.36 1.23
N GLY A 123 4.56 -18.65 1.11
CA GLY A 123 4.67 -19.55 2.26
C GLY A 123 5.86 -19.29 3.22
N ALA A 124 6.68 -18.26 2.98
CA ALA A 124 7.84 -17.97 3.83
C ALA A 124 7.50 -17.14 5.08
N VAL A 125 6.38 -16.40 5.05
CA VAL A 125 6.08 -15.37 6.08
C VAL A 125 5.63 -15.97 7.41
N SER A 126 4.66 -16.88 7.42
CA SER A 126 4.12 -17.43 8.69
C SER A 126 5.17 -18.13 9.56
N PRO A 127 6.10 -18.95 9.02
CA PRO A 127 7.16 -19.55 9.83
C PRO A 127 8.06 -18.51 10.50
N VAL A 128 8.43 -17.45 9.77
CA VAL A 128 9.30 -16.38 10.31
C VAL A 128 8.59 -15.61 11.43
N LEU A 129 7.33 -15.21 11.23
CA LEU A 129 6.56 -14.52 12.26
C LEU A 129 6.34 -15.42 13.49
N THR A 130 5.97 -16.69 13.29
CA THR A 130 5.76 -17.67 14.37
C THR A 130 7.03 -17.89 15.19
N ASN A 131 8.19 -18.02 14.55
CA ASN A 131 9.44 -18.30 15.24
C ASN A 131 10.00 -17.10 16.01
N ARG A 132 9.64 -15.88 15.61
CA ARG A 132 10.20 -14.64 16.18
C ARG A 132 9.32 -13.99 17.25
N LEU A 133 8.07 -14.41 17.36
CA LEU A 133 7.11 -13.85 18.30
C LEU A 133 6.64 -14.91 19.29
N THR A 134 6.96 -14.71 20.57
CA THR A 134 6.52 -15.60 21.64
C THR A 134 4.99 -15.74 21.65
N GLY A 135 4.51 -16.98 21.60
CA GLY A 135 3.08 -17.29 21.62
C GLY A 135 2.35 -17.08 20.29
N ALA A 136 3.06 -16.69 19.22
CA ALA A 136 2.47 -16.57 17.90
C ALA A 136 2.24 -17.93 17.24
N THR A 137 1.19 -18.03 16.45
CA THR A 137 0.85 -19.23 15.68
C THR A 137 0.38 -18.85 14.28
N TYR A 138 1.15 -18.03 13.58
CA TYR A 138 0.75 -17.51 12.27
C TYR A 138 0.45 -18.64 11.28
N ARG A 139 -0.57 -18.43 10.45
CA ARG A 139 -0.96 -19.32 9.35
C ARG A 139 -1.16 -18.53 8.08
N ASP A 140 -0.87 -19.19 6.97
CA ASP A 140 -1.16 -18.69 5.64
C ASP A 140 -2.66 -18.86 5.37
N GLN A 141 -3.35 -17.78 5.01
CA GLN A 141 -4.67 -17.86 4.39
C GLN A 141 -4.55 -17.50 2.92
N TRP A 142 -4.66 -18.50 2.05
CA TRP A 142 -4.84 -18.26 0.62
C TRP A 142 -6.26 -17.73 0.34
N MET A 143 -6.38 -16.75 -0.54
CA MET A 143 -7.66 -16.30 -1.08
C MET A 143 -7.65 -16.45 -2.60
N GLY A 144 -8.52 -17.32 -3.11
CA GLY A 144 -8.60 -17.60 -4.54
C GLY A 144 -9.31 -16.51 -5.34
N GLY A 145 -9.28 -16.65 -6.67
CA GLY A 145 -9.93 -15.70 -7.59
C GLY A 145 -9.09 -14.45 -7.86
N THR A 146 -9.69 -13.45 -8.50
CA THR A 146 -9.07 -12.12 -8.74
C THR A 146 -9.79 -11.02 -7.95
N SER A 147 -10.73 -11.39 -7.09
CA SER A 147 -11.50 -10.51 -6.21
C SER A 147 -12.03 -11.32 -5.02
N ALA A 148 -12.46 -10.65 -3.96
CA ALA A 148 -12.91 -11.26 -2.72
C ALA A 148 -14.43 -11.15 -2.55
N SER A 149 -15.06 -12.21 -2.06
CA SER A 149 -16.46 -12.17 -1.65
C SER A 149 -16.63 -11.38 -0.34
N PRO A 150 -17.85 -10.94 0.01
CA PRO A 150 -18.11 -10.36 1.33
C PRO A 150 -17.72 -11.29 2.49
N ALA A 151 -17.88 -12.60 2.32
CA ALA A 151 -17.48 -13.59 3.33
C ALA A 151 -15.96 -13.66 3.52
N ASP A 152 -15.18 -13.50 2.44
CA ASP A 152 -13.72 -13.41 2.52
C ASP A 152 -13.31 -12.14 3.29
N ALA A 153 -13.97 -11.02 3.02
CA ALA A 153 -13.75 -9.76 3.74
C ALA A 153 -14.14 -9.86 5.22
N ASP A 154 -15.26 -10.52 5.55
CA ASP A 154 -15.66 -10.79 6.94
C ASP A 154 -14.62 -11.64 7.68
N LEU A 155 -14.09 -12.67 7.03
CA LEU A 155 -13.08 -13.54 7.62
C LEU A 155 -11.75 -12.79 7.83
N LEU A 156 -11.33 -11.99 6.86
CA LEU A 156 -10.15 -11.12 7.00
C LEU A 156 -10.35 -10.13 8.17
N TRP A 157 -11.51 -9.48 8.25
CA TRP A 157 -11.84 -8.55 9.34
C TRP A 157 -11.70 -9.23 10.71
N GLN A 158 -12.35 -10.37 10.90
CA GLN A 158 -12.33 -11.10 12.18
C GLN A 158 -10.90 -11.43 12.62
N ARG A 159 -10.06 -11.88 11.69
CA ARG A 159 -8.68 -12.29 11.97
C ARG A 159 -7.76 -11.09 12.22
N ALA A 160 -7.87 -10.05 11.39
CA ALA A 160 -7.08 -8.84 11.59
C ALA A 160 -7.42 -8.14 12.91
N VAL A 161 -8.71 -8.07 13.27
CA VAL A 161 -9.16 -7.54 14.57
C VAL A 161 -8.63 -8.40 15.72
N ALA A 162 -8.80 -9.73 15.66
CA ALA A 162 -8.29 -10.62 16.70
C ALA A 162 -6.77 -10.49 16.91
N ASN A 163 -6.02 -10.36 15.82
CA ASN A 163 -4.57 -10.13 15.84
C ASN A 163 -4.24 -8.79 16.49
N VAL A 164 -4.83 -7.68 16.01
CA VAL A 164 -4.62 -6.36 16.61
C VAL A 164 -5.02 -6.36 18.09
N ASP A 165 -6.08 -7.08 18.44
CA ASP A 165 -6.55 -7.17 19.82
C ASP A 165 -5.58 -7.88 20.77
N THR A 166 -4.85 -8.86 20.23
CA THR A 166 -3.83 -9.65 20.95
C THR A 166 -2.40 -9.11 20.73
N GLY A 167 -2.27 -7.97 20.05
CA GLY A 167 -1.00 -7.28 19.84
C GLY A 167 -0.15 -7.84 18.71
N PHE A 168 -0.75 -8.56 17.76
CA PHE A 168 -0.13 -9.13 16.56
C PHE A 168 -0.58 -8.36 15.33
N ALA A 169 0.34 -8.03 14.42
CA ALA A 169 -0.01 -7.40 13.15
C ALA A 169 -0.30 -8.46 12.09
N THR A 170 -1.11 -8.16 11.07
CA THR A 170 -1.38 -9.11 9.96
C THR A 170 -0.55 -8.70 8.75
N VAL A 171 0.20 -9.62 8.14
CA VAL A 171 0.90 -9.32 6.88
C VAL A 171 0.02 -9.75 5.72
N CYS A 172 -0.06 -8.96 4.66
CA CYS A 172 -0.81 -9.29 3.45
C CYS A 172 0.13 -9.43 2.25
N ASN A 173 -0.24 -10.29 1.31
CA ASN A 173 0.36 -10.34 -0.02
C ASN A 173 -0.72 -9.93 -1.03
N TRP A 174 -0.53 -8.75 -1.61
CA TRP A 174 -1.49 -8.09 -2.49
C TRP A 174 -1.20 -8.35 -3.96
N TRP A 175 -2.27 -8.47 -4.73
CA TRP A 175 -2.36 -8.29 -6.15
C TRP A 175 -3.34 -7.15 -6.39
N VAL A 176 -2.81 -6.00 -6.78
CA VAL A 176 -3.64 -4.85 -7.12
C VAL A 176 -3.64 -4.70 -8.64
N VAL A 177 -4.81 -4.88 -9.24
CA VAL A 177 -4.98 -4.77 -10.69
C VAL A 177 -4.74 -3.33 -11.13
N ALA A 178 -4.23 -3.15 -12.36
CA ALA A 178 -4.01 -1.84 -12.98
C ALA A 178 -5.22 -0.88 -12.77
N GLY A 179 -4.94 0.32 -12.26
CA GLY A 179 -5.94 1.37 -12.03
C GLY A 179 -6.78 1.24 -10.76
N GLU A 180 -6.63 0.16 -9.99
CA GLU A 180 -7.41 -0.05 -8.77
C GLU A 180 -6.73 0.43 -7.50
N TYR A 181 -5.42 0.67 -7.53
CA TYR A 181 -4.70 1.19 -6.38
C TYR A 181 -5.17 2.63 -6.11
N PRO A 182 -5.28 3.09 -4.85
CA PRO A 182 -5.77 4.43 -4.56
C PRO A 182 -5.03 5.53 -5.32
N ASN A 183 -5.72 6.65 -5.57
CA ASN A 183 -5.28 7.73 -6.47
C ASN A 183 -3.88 8.30 -6.18
N TRP A 184 -3.38 8.19 -4.95
CA TRP A 184 -2.04 8.61 -4.56
C TRP A 184 -0.92 7.63 -4.96
N GLY A 185 -1.24 6.39 -5.36
CA GLY A 185 -0.27 5.41 -5.87
C GLY A 185 -0.34 5.18 -7.38
N GLY A 186 -1.47 5.45 -8.04
CA GLY A 186 -1.54 5.65 -9.50
C GLY A 186 -0.99 4.50 -10.36
N ASN A 187 -1.37 3.25 -10.08
CA ASN A 187 -0.78 2.09 -10.76
C ASN A 187 -1.30 1.91 -12.19
N THR A 188 -0.40 1.85 -13.17
CA THR A 188 -0.74 1.61 -14.60
C THR A 188 -0.59 0.14 -15.00
N SER A 189 -0.10 -0.69 -14.09
CA SER A 189 0.09 -2.14 -14.25
C SER A 189 -0.22 -2.83 -12.94
N ASP A 190 -0.33 -4.15 -12.98
CA ASP A 190 -0.56 -4.96 -11.80
C ASP A 190 0.59 -4.81 -10.81
N ILE A 191 0.23 -4.62 -9.54
CA ILE A 191 1.17 -4.51 -8.43
C ILE A 191 1.08 -5.79 -7.60
N PHE A 192 2.24 -6.36 -7.32
CA PHE A 192 2.39 -7.47 -6.38
C PHE A 192 3.21 -7.01 -5.19
N HIS A 193 2.61 -7.04 -4.01
CA HIS A 193 3.16 -6.25 -2.89
C HIS A 193 2.86 -6.85 -1.53
N PHE A 194 3.83 -6.82 -0.62
CA PHE A 194 3.59 -7.15 0.77
C PHE A 194 3.38 -5.88 1.60
N VAL A 195 2.33 -5.87 2.42
CA VAL A 195 2.01 -4.78 3.33
C VAL A 195 1.67 -5.32 4.71
N THR A 196 1.58 -4.44 5.70
CA THR A 196 1.17 -4.82 7.06
C THR A 196 -0.12 -4.12 7.45
N ILE A 197 -1.10 -4.88 7.93
CA ILE A 197 -2.23 -4.35 8.69
C ILE A 197 -1.79 -4.21 10.15
N ASP A 198 -1.79 -2.98 10.65
CA ASP A 198 -1.37 -2.68 12.04
C ASP A 198 -2.46 -2.00 12.88
N GLY A 199 -3.66 -1.88 12.35
CA GLY A 199 -4.80 -1.34 13.08
C GLY A 199 -6.13 -1.54 12.37
N TYR A 200 -7.21 -1.21 13.07
CA TYR A 200 -8.57 -1.22 12.55
C TYR A 200 -9.37 -0.02 13.10
N ASN A 201 -10.43 0.33 12.38
CA ASN A 201 -11.48 1.25 12.81
C ASN A 201 -12.82 0.53 12.63
N ALA A 202 -13.47 0.21 13.75
CA ALA A 202 -14.70 -0.57 13.78
C ALA A 202 -15.92 0.21 13.24
N ASP A 203 -15.95 1.53 13.42
CA ASP A 203 -17.06 2.38 12.96
C ASP A 203 -17.10 2.45 11.43
N GLU A 204 -15.92 2.51 10.81
CA GLU A 204 -15.77 2.61 9.35
C GLU A 204 -15.53 1.24 8.69
N ARG A 205 -15.39 0.18 9.50
CA ARG A 205 -15.02 -1.19 9.07
C ARG A 205 -13.81 -1.18 8.13
N SER A 206 -12.78 -0.44 8.54
CA SER A 206 -11.56 -0.19 7.77
C SER A 206 -10.32 -0.70 8.52
N LEU A 207 -9.29 -1.05 7.75
CA LEU A 207 -8.02 -1.55 8.23
C LEU A 207 -6.94 -0.50 7.93
N ARG A 208 -6.02 -0.31 8.88
CA ARG A 208 -4.86 0.56 8.72
C ARG A 208 -3.74 -0.24 8.10
N ILE A 209 -3.26 0.22 6.96
CA ILE A 209 -2.18 -0.38 6.22
C ILE A 209 -0.92 0.43 6.46
N ALA A 210 0.13 -0.21 6.96
CA ALA A 210 1.50 0.27 6.91
C ALA A 210 2.15 -0.28 5.61
N ASP A 211 2.41 0.61 4.67
CA ASP A 211 2.84 0.25 3.33
C ASP A 211 4.34 0.53 3.14
N PRO A 212 5.17 -0.52 2.97
CA PRO A 212 6.61 -0.36 2.89
C PRO A 212 7.09 0.26 1.58
N ALA A 213 6.24 0.40 0.56
CA ALA A 213 6.68 0.85 -0.77
C ALA A 213 7.27 2.27 -0.74
N GLY A 214 6.66 3.18 0.00
CA GLY A 214 7.04 4.59 0.04
C GLY A 214 7.40 5.15 -1.35
N SER A 215 8.56 5.82 -1.42
CA SER A 215 9.09 6.43 -2.63
C SER A 215 9.50 5.43 -3.72
N THR A 216 9.67 4.14 -3.39
CA THR A 216 9.94 3.11 -4.40
C THR A 216 8.76 2.89 -5.34
N LEU A 217 7.52 3.12 -4.89
CA LEU A 217 6.33 3.07 -5.75
C LEU A 217 5.88 4.46 -6.19
N SER A 218 5.77 5.42 -5.25
CA SER A 218 5.33 6.77 -5.56
C SER A 218 5.80 7.76 -4.49
N SER A 219 6.28 8.93 -4.90
CA SER A 219 6.71 9.99 -3.97
C SER A 219 5.57 10.57 -3.12
N THR A 220 4.31 10.28 -3.47
CA THR A 220 3.13 10.72 -2.73
C THR A 220 2.46 9.60 -1.93
N LEU A 221 3.06 8.40 -1.91
CA LEU A 221 2.51 7.27 -1.16
C LEU A 221 2.65 7.54 0.34
N PRO A 222 1.54 7.58 1.11
CA PRO A 222 1.61 7.75 2.55
C PRO A 222 2.12 6.47 3.20
N SER A 223 2.98 6.61 4.20
CA SER A 223 3.50 5.47 4.99
C SER A 223 2.39 4.62 5.59
N HIS A 224 1.26 5.25 5.95
CA HIS A 224 0.06 4.58 6.39
C HIS A 224 -1.18 5.14 5.73
N HIS A 225 -2.15 4.27 5.46
CA HIS A 225 -3.44 4.65 4.92
C HIS A 225 -4.53 3.69 5.39
N TRP A 226 -5.77 4.16 5.36
CA TRP A 226 -6.95 3.39 5.76
C TRP A 226 -7.70 2.92 4.51
N LEU A 227 -8.02 1.63 4.45
CA LEU A 227 -8.83 1.04 3.38
C LEU A 227 -10.01 0.29 3.98
N SER A 228 -11.15 0.27 3.29
CA SER A 228 -12.26 -0.60 3.67
C SER A 228 -11.80 -2.06 3.68
N VAL A 229 -12.32 -2.88 4.59
CA VAL A 229 -11.90 -4.28 4.65
C VAL A 229 -12.23 -5.05 3.36
N GLN A 230 -13.29 -4.67 2.65
CA GLN A 230 -13.62 -5.25 1.35
C GLN A 230 -12.51 -4.98 0.31
N GLN A 231 -11.98 -3.76 0.28
CA GLN A 231 -10.90 -3.41 -0.64
C GLN A 231 -9.60 -4.16 -0.30
N VAL A 232 -9.25 -4.25 0.98
CA VAL A 232 -8.08 -5.04 1.41
C VAL A 232 -8.24 -6.51 1.05
N ALA A 233 -9.45 -7.06 1.23
CA ALA A 233 -9.74 -8.44 0.85
C ALA A 233 -9.60 -8.65 -0.67
N THR A 234 -10.13 -7.73 -1.48
CA THR A 234 -9.97 -7.76 -2.94
C THR A 234 -8.49 -7.75 -3.34
N TYR A 235 -7.66 -6.91 -2.73
CA TYR A 235 -6.22 -6.90 -3.03
C TYR A 235 -5.52 -8.18 -2.59
N CYS A 236 -5.98 -8.83 -1.53
CA CYS A 236 -5.41 -10.12 -1.14
C CYS A 236 -5.94 -11.30 -2.01
N ALA A 237 -6.93 -11.08 -2.88
CA ALA A 237 -7.45 -12.14 -3.76
C ALA A 237 -6.42 -12.55 -4.82
N GLY A 238 -6.42 -13.84 -5.15
CA GLY A 238 -5.39 -14.49 -5.97
C GLY A 238 -4.05 -14.62 -5.25
N ARG A 239 -4.00 -14.27 -3.96
CA ARG A 239 -2.85 -14.31 -3.07
C ARG A 239 -3.33 -14.65 -1.65
N GLY A 240 -3.11 -13.78 -0.66
CA GLY A 240 -3.60 -14.05 0.69
C GLY A 240 -2.99 -13.17 1.77
N TYR A 241 -3.08 -13.65 3.00
CA TYR A 241 -2.56 -12.97 4.19
C TYR A 241 -2.10 -13.96 5.27
N PHE A 242 -1.38 -13.43 6.26
CA PHE A 242 -0.75 -14.19 7.34
C PHE A 242 -1.26 -13.66 8.66
N TRP A 243 -1.91 -14.53 9.43
CA TRP A 243 -2.59 -14.16 10.66
C TRP A 243 -2.31 -15.16 11.79
#